data_AF-A0A2U3CKM3-F1
#
_entry.id   AF-A0A2U3CKM3-F1
#
_cell.length_a   1.000
_cell.length_b   1.000
_cell.length_c   1.000
_cell.angle_alpha   90.00
_cell.angle_beta   90.00
_cell.angle_gamma   90.00
#
_symmetry.space_group_name_H-M   'P 1'
#
loop_
_entity.id
_entity.type
_entity.pdbx_description
1 polymer ?
#
loop_
_entity_poly.entity_id
_entity_poly.type
_entity_poly.pdbx_seq_one_letter_code
_entity_poly.pdbx_strand_id
1 'polypeptide(L)'
;MTPSSMRIGKCTVKTQGKVLVQLKGINLPKIGSKAFVDIEGKSKSLGEVVEAIGSTQSPWIVISASKAAYERVQINDEIVTHEKIKRKKSKKYLDRKKRQREERYKRS
;
A
#
# COMPACT_ATOMS: atom_id res chain seq x y z
N MET A 1 -7.66 2.41 13.50
CA MET A 1 -6.28 1.99 13.18
C MET A 1 -5.93 2.66 11.86
N THR A 2 -5.06 3.66 11.87
CA THR A 2 -4.50 4.22 10.63
C THR A 2 -3.65 3.12 9.98
N PRO A 3 -3.90 2.74 8.72
CA PRO A 3 -2.95 1.91 8.01
C PRO A 3 -1.65 2.70 7.93
N SER A 4 -0.54 2.12 8.40
CA SER A 4 0.78 2.70 8.19
C SER A 4 0.98 2.82 6.67
N SER A 5 0.84 4.03 6.14
CA SER A 5 1.20 4.35 4.75
C SER A 5 2.71 4.49 4.68
N MET A 6 3.31 3.74 3.78
CA MET A 6 4.72 3.92 3.42
C MET A 6 4.78 4.84 2.21
N ARG A 7 5.49 5.96 2.35
CA ARG A 7 5.79 6.85 1.22
C ARG A 7 6.84 6.20 0.34
N ILE A 8 6.52 6.08 -0.95
CA ILE A 8 7.38 5.45 -1.94
C ILE A 8 8.19 6.52 -2.67
N GLY A 9 7.51 7.55 -3.16
CA GLY A 9 8.12 8.54 -4.04
C GLY A 9 7.08 9.35 -4.78
N LYS A 10 7.51 10.06 -5.82
CA LYS A 10 6.65 10.91 -6.63
C LYS A 10 6.42 10.31 -8.01
N CYS A 11 5.22 10.47 -8.54
CA CYS A 11 4.89 10.20 -9.93
C CYS A 11 5.85 11.00 -10.84
N THR A 12 6.68 10.31 -11.61
CA THR A 12 7.68 10.97 -12.48
C THR A 12 7.28 10.87 -13.94
N VAL A 13 6.79 9.70 -14.37
CA VAL A 13 6.36 9.46 -15.75
C VAL A 13 4.99 8.77 -15.76
N LYS A 14 4.18 9.12 -16.75
CA LYS A 14 2.83 8.59 -16.93
C LYS A 14 2.67 8.19 -18.40
N THR A 15 2.48 6.89 -18.67
CA THR A 15 2.40 6.36 -20.03
C THR A 15 1.41 5.20 -20.12
N GLN A 16 0.50 5.23 -21.09
CA GLN A 16 -0.41 4.12 -21.44
C GLN A 16 -1.05 3.38 -20.24
N GLY A 17 -1.58 4.12 -19.25
CA GLY A 17 -2.20 3.52 -18.06
C GLY A 17 -1.22 3.06 -16.97
N LYS A 18 0.08 3.20 -17.20
CA LYS A 18 1.15 2.94 -16.24
C LYS A 18 1.69 4.25 -15.65
N VAL A 19 1.99 4.20 -14.37
CA VAL A 19 2.61 5.28 -13.62
C VAL A 19 3.96 4.79 -13.14
N LEU A 20 5.01 5.52 -13.48
CA LEU A 20 6.36 5.25 -13.04
C LEU A 20 6.71 6.18 -11.89
N VAL A 21 7.25 5.59 -10.82
CA VAL A 21 7.65 6.30 -9.62
C VAL A 21 9.09 5.97 -9.33
N GLN A 22 9.93 6.99 -9.19
CA GLN A 22 11.27 6.82 -8.68
C GLN A 22 11.21 6.71 -7.15
N LEU A 23 11.74 5.61 -6.62
CA LEU A 23 11.82 5.39 -5.18
C LEU A 23 12.91 6.26 -4.56
N LYS A 24 12.61 6.84 -3.39
CA LYS A 24 13.62 7.48 -2.53
C LYS A 24 14.10 6.47 -1.49
N GLY A 25 14.89 5.49 -1.93
CA GLY A 25 15.55 4.51 -1.05
C GLY A 25 15.48 3.07 -1.53
N ILE A 26 16.01 2.16 -0.72
CA ILE A 26 16.20 0.73 -1.05
C ILE A 26 14.91 -0.08 -0.82
N ASN A 27 13.92 0.50 -0.15
CA ASN A 27 12.76 -0.22 0.33
C ASN A 27 11.71 -0.35 -0.79
N LEU A 28 11.88 -1.41 -1.59
CA LEU A 28 11.05 -1.76 -2.74
C LEU A 28 9.70 -2.33 -2.28
N PRO A 29 8.56 -1.75 -2.70
CA PRO A 29 7.26 -2.33 -2.43
C PRO A 29 7.14 -3.67 -3.15
N LYS A 30 6.46 -4.61 -2.52
CA LYS A 30 6.24 -5.94 -3.09
C LYS A 30 5.37 -5.84 -4.35
N ILE A 31 5.74 -6.57 -5.41
CA ILE A 31 4.91 -6.73 -6.62
C ILE A 31 3.52 -7.27 -6.22
N GLY A 32 2.46 -6.72 -6.81
CA GLY A 32 1.06 -6.95 -6.47
C GLY A 32 0.53 -6.12 -5.29
N SER A 33 1.38 -5.27 -4.68
CA SER A 33 0.92 -4.35 -3.63
C SER A 33 0.04 -3.25 -4.20
N LYS A 34 -0.99 -2.86 -3.45
CA LYS A 34 -1.87 -1.74 -3.81
C LYS A 34 -1.15 -0.42 -3.59
N ALA A 35 -1.07 0.37 -4.65
CA ALA A 35 -0.57 1.72 -4.65
C ALA A 35 -1.72 2.73 -4.57
N PHE A 36 -1.45 3.80 -3.84
CA PHE A 36 -2.36 4.90 -3.63
C PHE A 36 -1.63 6.19 -3.98
N VAL A 37 -2.36 7.14 -4.55
CA VAL A 37 -1.89 8.50 -4.75
C VAL A 37 -2.44 9.36 -3.62
N ASP A 38 -1.58 10.17 -3.00
CA ASP A 38 -2.00 11.17 -2.06
C ASP A 38 -2.34 12.47 -2.80
N ILE A 39 -3.63 12.83 -2.80
CA ILE A 39 -4.14 14.04 -3.45
C ILE A 39 -4.82 14.86 -2.35
N GLU A 40 -4.29 16.05 -2.07
CA GLU A 40 -4.82 16.97 -1.05
C GLU A 40 -4.96 16.33 0.35
N GLY A 41 -4.02 15.46 0.72
CA GLY A 41 -4.04 14.74 2.00
C GLY A 41 -5.06 13.60 2.07
N LYS A 42 -5.67 13.22 0.94
CA LYS A 42 -6.52 12.03 0.81
C LYS A 42 -5.85 11.00 -0.09
N SER A 43 -5.50 9.85 0.50
CA SER A 43 -5.01 8.70 -0.25
C SER A 43 -6.13 8.06 -1.08
N LYS A 44 -6.04 8.15 -2.41
CA LYS A 44 -6.95 7.50 -3.35
C LYS A 44 -6.27 6.31 -4.01
N SER A 45 -7.04 5.25 -4.23
CA SER A 45 -6.53 4.04 -4.90
C SER A 45 -6.06 4.40 -6.32
N LEU A 46 -4.80 4.12 -6.60
CA LEU A 46 -4.23 4.30 -7.93
C LEU A 46 -4.33 2.98 -8.72
N GLY A 47 -3.82 1.91 -8.13
CA GLY A 47 -3.77 0.60 -8.75
C GLY A 47 -2.79 -0.33 -8.04
N GLU A 48 -2.01 -1.10 -8.80
CA GLU A 48 -1.13 -2.13 -8.26
C GLU A 48 0.28 -2.05 -8.83
N VAL A 49 1.28 -2.32 -8.00
CA VAL A 49 2.69 -2.41 -8.42
C VAL A 49 2.85 -3.66 -9.27
N VAL A 50 3.26 -3.50 -10.52
CA VAL A 50 3.44 -4.62 -11.47
C VAL A 50 4.89 -4.99 -11.65
N GLU A 51 5.80 -4.01 -11.55
CA GLU A 51 7.21 -4.24 -11.84
C GLU A 51 8.08 -3.27 -11.04
N ALA A 52 9.31 -3.70 -10.75
CA ALA A 52 10.37 -2.85 -10.27
C ALA A 52 11.57 -2.96 -11.23
N ILE A 53 12.04 -1.83 -11.72
CA ILE A 53 13.11 -1.73 -12.71
C ILE A 53 14.23 -0.80 -12.20
N GLY A 54 15.38 -0.83 -12.86
CA GLY A 54 16.53 0.02 -12.51
C GLY A 54 17.47 -0.60 -11.48
N SER A 55 18.37 0.21 -10.94
CA SER A 55 19.40 -0.24 -10.01
C SER A 55 18.87 -0.31 -8.57
N THR A 56 19.49 -1.14 -7.73
CA THR A 56 19.14 -1.25 -6.30
C THR A 56 19.28 0.09 -5.55
N GLN A 57 20.18 0.97 -6.00
CA GLN A 57 20.40 2.29 -5.40
C GLN A 57 19.39 3.35 -5.84
N SER A 58 18.76 3.17 -7.01
CA SER A 58 17.74 4.08 -7.54
C SER A 58 16.66 3.30 -8.29
N PRO A 59 15.87 2.50 -7.57
CA PRO A 59 14.86 1.68 -8.20
C PRO A 59 13.68 2.53 -8.67
N TRP A 60 13.10 2.11 -9.77
CA TRP A 60 11.86 2.63 -10.32
C TRP A 60 10.80 1.57 -10.14
N ILE A 61 9.57 1.98 -9.84
CA ILE A 61 8.44 1.07 -9.82
C ILE A 61 7.45 1.46 -10.90
N VAL A 62 6.86 0.43 -11.49
CA VAL A 62 5.79 0.54 -12.47
C VAL A 62 4.50 0.15 -11.78
N ILE A 63 3.52 1.05 -11.84
CA ILE A 63 2.20 0.88 -11.25
C ILE A 63 1.20 0.83 -12.37
N SER A 64 0.44 -0.26 -12.45
CA SER A 64 -0.70 -0.35 -13.34
C SER A 64 -1.85 0.39 -12.69
N ALA A 65 -2.22 1.55 -13.23
CA ALA A 65 -3.28 2.39 -12.71
C ALA A 65 -4.61 2.07 -13.38
N SER A 66 -5.70 2.09 -12.60
CA SER A 66 -7.05 2.03 -13.18
C SER A 66 -7.31 3.27 -14.05
N LYS A 67 -8.08 3.15 -15.13
CA LYS A 67 -8.36 4.27 -16.08
C LYS A 67 -8.77 5.56 -15.35
N ALA A 68 -9.72 5.46 -14.43
CA ALA A 68 -10.22 6.60 -13.67
C ALA A 68 -9.17 7.20 -12.72
N ALA A 69 -8.26 6.40 -12.15
CA ALA A 69 -7.21 6.91 -11.27
C ALA A 69 -6.02 7.47 -12.05
N TYR A 70 -5.71 6.84 -13.19
CA TYR A 70 -4.72 7.32 -14.14
C TYR A 70 -5.07 8.74 -14.60
N GLU A 71 -6.32 9.04 -14.96
CA GLU A 71 -6.69 10.41 -15.38
C GLU A 71 -6.48 11.46 -14.28
N ARG A 72 -6.65 11.08 -13.01
CA ARG A 72 -6.51 11.97 -11.85
C ARG A 72 -5.07 12.21 -11.40
N VAL A 73 -4.17 11.25 -11.62
CA VAL A 73 -2.78 11.40 -11.17
C VAL A 73 -2.03 12.40 -12.04
N GLN A 74 -1.31 13.31 -11.39
CA GLN A 74 -0.43 14.28 -12.00
C GLN A 74 1.03 13.92 -11.77
N ILE A 75 1.91 14.50 -12.59
CA ILE A 75 3.36 14.41 -12.36
C ILE A 75 3.66 15.19 -11.06
N ASN A 76 4.57 14.66 -10.25
CA ASN A 76 4.94 15.10 -8.90
C ASN A 76 3.98 14.73 -7.76
N ASP A 77 2.84 14.09 -8.05
CA ASP A 77 1.97 13.57 -7.00
C ASP A 77 2.69 12.52 -6.14
N GLU A 78 2.44 12.55 -4.83
CA GLU A 78 3.05 11.62 -3.89
C GLU A 78 2.33 10.27 -3.94
N ILE A 79 3.10 9.19 -4.09
CA ILE A 79 2.61 7.82 -4.14
C ILE A 79 2.96 7.12 -2.84
N VAL A 80 1.97 6.42 -2.29
CA VAL A 80 2.07 5.67 -1.05
C VAL A 80 1.56 4.25 -1.24
N THR A 81 2.13 3.30 -0.51
CA THR A 81 1.55 1.96 -0.36
C THR A 81 1.02 1.78 1.05
N HIS A 82 -0.13 1.13 1.15
CA HIS A 82 -0.61 0.63 2.44
C HIS A 82 -0.19 -0.83 2.56
N GLU A 83 1.01 -1.07 3.07
CA GLU A 83 1.34 -2.42 3.49
C GLU A 83 0.55 -2.70 4.77
N LYS A 84 -0.49 -3.54 4.67
CA LYS A 84 -1.16 -4.06 5.86
C LYS A 84 -0.12 -4.88 6.61
N ILE A 85 0.51 -4.29 7.62
CA ILE A 85 1.23 -5.05 8.63
C ILE A 85 0.20 -6.01 9.22
N LYS A 86 0.25 -7.29 8.80
CA LYS A 86 -0.53 -8.35 9.42
C LYS A 86 0.02 -8.51 10.82
N ARG A 87 -0.49 -7.72 11.77
CA ARG A 87 -0.13 -7.84 13.18
C ARG A 87 -0.50 -9.25 13.61
N LYS A 88 0.52 -10.09 13.85
CA LYS A 88 0.35 -11.39 14.50
C LYS A 88 -0.32 -11.10 15.85
N LYS A 89 -1.56 -11.53 16.03
CA LYS A 89 -2.27 -11.33 17.30
C LYS A 89 -1.45 -12.02 18.39
N SER A 90 -1.14 -11.31 19.47
CA SER A 90 -0.45 -11.89 20.62
C SER A 90 -1.24 -13.07 21.17
N LYS A 91 -0.55 -14.13 21.62
CA LYS A 91 -1.16 -15.33 22.24
C LYS A 91 -2.14 -14.94 23.35
N LYS A 92 -1.78 -13.94 24.17
CA LYS A 92 -2.62 -13.38 25.24
C LYS A 92 -3.98 -12.86 24.74
N TYR A 93 -4.03 -12.25 23.55
CA TYR A 93 -5.28 -11.76 22.96
C TYR A 93 -6.18 -12.90 22.47
N LEU A 94 -5.58 -13.94 21.88
CA LEU A 94 -6.31 -15.13 21.43
C LEU A 94 -6.92 -15.90 22.60
N ASP A 95 -6.15 -16.09 23.68
CA ASP A 95 -6.61 -16.79 24.88
C ASP A 95 -7.77 -16.05 25.56
N ARG A 96 -7.71 -14.71 25.65
CA ARG A 96 -8.80 -13.91 26.21
C ARG A 96 -10.10 -14.03 25.40
N LYS A 97 -10.01 -14.05 24.07
CA LYS A 97 -11.17 -14.24 23.18
C LYS A 97 -11.77 -15.65 23.30
N LYS A 98 -10.93 -16.67 23.54
CA LYS A 98 -11.38 -18.05 23.74
C LYS A 98 -12.20 -18.20 25.02
N ARG A 99 -11.70 -17.70 26.16
CA ARG A 99 -12.44 -17.71 27.45
C ARG A 99 -13.79 -17.01 27.36
N GLN A 100 -13.87 -15.84 26.71
CA GLN A 100 -15.14 -15.13 26.53
C GLN A 100 -16.17 -15.89 25.70
N ARG A 101 -15.74 -16.74 24.75
CA ARG A 101 -16.67 -17.62 24.01
C ARG A 101 -17.17 -18.75 24.90
N GLU A 102 -16.27 -19.39 25.64
CA GLU A 102 -16.62 -20.48 26.56
C GLU A 102 -17.60 -20.01 27.65
N GLU A 103 -17.41 -18.80 28.19
CA GLU A 103 -18.34 -18.20 29.16
C GLU A 103 -19.71 -17.88 28.57
N ARG A 104 -19.80 -17.49 27.29
CA ARG A 104 -21.10 -17.29 26.62
C ARG A 104 -21.85 -18.61 26.45
N TYR A 105 -21.15 -19.67 26.06
CA TYR A 105 -21.77 -20.99 25.88
C TYR A 105 -22.27 -21.61 27.19
N LYS A 106 -21.68 -21.28 28.33
CA LYS A 106 -22.14 -21.76 29.65
C LYS A 106 -23.34 -20.99 30.21
N ARG A 107 -23.73 -19.87 29.58
CA ARG A 107 -24.86 -19.01 29.98
C ARG A 107 -26.10 -19.20 29.11
N SER A 108 -26.07 -20.13 28.15
CA SER A 108 -27.21 -20.58 27.34
C SER A 108 -27.50 -22.03 27.68
#